data_AF-A0A3S1IIJ8-F1
#
_entry.id   AF-A0A3S1IIJ8-F1
#
_cell.length_a   1.000
_cell.length_b   1.000
_cell.length_c   1.000
_cell.angle_alpha   90.00
_cell.angle_beta   90.00
_cell.angle_gamma   90.00
#
_symmetry.space_group_name_H-M   'P 1'
#
loop_
_entity.id
_entity.type
_entity.pdbx_description
1 polymer ?
#
loop_
_entity_poly.entity_id
_entity_poly.type
_entity_poly.pdbx_seq_one_letter_code
_entity_poly.pdbx_strand_id
1 'polypeptide(L)'
;GGPGKIEITVVVNGQPTQVEANPNQPLHVIRTKALENTQNVAQPAENWEFKDEAGNLLDVDKKLGDFGFPNTVTLFLSLKAGVAGA
;
A
#
# COMPACT_ATOMS: atom_id res chain seq x y z
N GLY A 1 -11.88 5.55 22.95
CA GLY A 1 -11.62 5.58 21.50
C GLY A 1 -10.14 5.83 21.30
N GLY A 2 -9.40 4.85 20.78
CA GLY A 2 -7.98 5.05 20.43
C GLY A 2 -7.84 5.90 19.16
N PRO A 3 -6.69 6.55 18.94
CA PRO A 3 -6.51 7.52 17.86
C PRO A 3 -6.76 6.88 16.49
N GLY A 4 -7.41 7.67 15.62
CA GLY A 4 -8.06 7.26 14.37
C GLY A 4 -7.25 6.29 13.52
N LYS A 5 -7.84 5.12 13.28
CA LYS A 5 -7.42 4.17 12.25
C LYS A 5 -8.10 4.56 10.94
N ILE A 6 -7.39 4.49 9.82
CA ILE A 6 -7.97 4.60 8.49
C ILE A 6 -7.99 3.22 7.83
N GLU A 7 -9.00 2.97 7.01
CA GLU A 7 -9.11 1.74 6.25
C GLU A 7 -8.63 1.98 4.83
N ILE A 8 -7.58 1.26 4.44
CA ILE A 8 -6.98 1.36 3.11
C ILE A 8 -7.26 0.06 2.38
N THR A 9 -7.91 0.14 1.23
CA THR A 9 -8.00 -0.98 0.29
C THR A 9 -6.75 -0.98 -0.58
N VAL A 10 -5.98 -2.06 -0.53
CA VAL A 10 -4.81 -2.24 -1.38
C VAL A 10 -5.11 -3.32 -2.41
N VAL A 11 -4.98 -3.00 -3.69
CA VAL A 11 -5.12 -3.95 -4.79
C VAL A 11 -3.73 -4.44 -5.21
N VAL A 12 -3.36 -5.64 -4.77
CA VAL A 12 -2.05 -6.26 -5.06
C VAL A 12 -2.20 -7.17 -6.28
N ASN A 13 -1.59 -6.83 -7.41
CA ASN A 13 -1.70 -7.61 -8.66
C ASN A 13 -3.16 -7.98 -9.04
N GLY A 14 -4.12 -7.08 -8.79
CA GLY A 14 -5.55 -7.30 -9.05
C GLY A 14 -6.32 -7.99 -7.91
N GLN A 15 -5.65 -8.43 -6.85
CA GLN A 15 -6.29 -8.96 -5.64
C GLN A 15 -6.47 -7.86 -4.57
N PRO A 16 -7.70 -7.43 -4.25
CA PRO A 16 -7.94 -6.45 -3.20
C PRO A 16 -7.75 -7.06 -1.79
N THR A 17 -7.16 -6.29 -0.88
CA THR A 17 -7.08 -6.59 0.55
C THR A 17 -7.29 -5.31 1.36
N GLN A 18 -8.01 -5.41 2.46
CA GLN A 18 -8.23 -4.27 3.35
C GLN A 18 -7.18 -4.28 4.46
N VAL A 19 -6.51 -3.15 4.64
CA VAL A 19 -5.47 -2.96 5.65
C VAL A 19 -5.86 -1.81 6.56
N GLU A 20 -5.97 -2.12 7.85
CA GLU A 20 -6.14 -1.11 8.88
C GLU A 20 -4.81 -0.40 9.17
N ALA A 21 -4.85 0.93 9.16
CA ALA A 21 -3.66 1.75 9.18
C ALA A 21 -3.71 2.90 10.20
N ASN A 22 -2.57 3.18 10.83
CA ASN A 22 -2.38 4.36 11.65
C ASN A 22 -1.87 5.53 10.77
N PRO A 23 -2.54 6.69 10.72
CA PRO A 23 -2.11 7.85 9.94
C PRO A 23 -0.68 8.32 10.21
N ASN A 24 -0.16 8.06 11.41
CA ASN A 24 1.19 8.47 11.80
C ASN A 24 2.31 7.53 11.31
N GLN A 25 1.95 6.37 10.75
CA GLN A 25 2.92 5.41 10.24
C GLN A 25 3.23 5.67 8.76
N PRO A 26 4.42 5.28 8.28
CA PRO A 26 4.79 5.41 6.88
C PRO A 26 4.06 4.38 6.00
N LEU A 27 3.87 4.74 4.72
CA LEU A 27 3.12 3.92 3.76
C LEU A 27 3.76 2.55 3.50
N HIS A 28 5.08 2.40 3.61
CA HIS A 28 5.76 1.11 3.45
C HIS A 28 5.33 0.04 4.46
N VAL A 29 4.78 0.42 5.62
CA VAL A 29 4.21 -0.55 6.57
C VAL A 29 2.95 -1.21 5.99
N ILE A 30 2.16 -0.46 5.24
CA ILE A 30 0.96 -0.96 4.55
C ILE A 30 1.34 -1.92 3.43
N ARG A 31 2.44 -1.63 2.73
CA ARG A 31 3.00 -2.50 1.69
C ARG A 31 3.24 -3.91 2.21
N THR A 32 4.01 -4.02 3.29
CA THR A 32 4.35 -5.33 3.87
C THR A 32 3.10 -6.10 4.29
N LYS A 33 2.18 -5.44 5.01
CA LYS A 33 0.91 -6.06 5.43
C LYS A 33 0.05 -6.55 4.26
N ALA A 34 -0.07 -5.74 3.20
CA ALA A 34 -0.88 -6.10 2.04
C ALA A 34 -0.29 -7.31 1.29
N LEU A 35 1.04 -7.36 1.15
CA LEU A 35 1.74 -8.49 0.53
C LEU A 35 1.59 -9.77 1.37
N GLU A 36 1.72 -9.70 2.68
CA GLU A 36 1.50 -10.83 3.59
C GLU A 36 0.05 -11.34 3.53
N ASN A 37 -0.93 -10.43 3.60
CA ASN A 37 -2.35 -10.76 3.55
C ASN A 37 -2.78 -11.42 2.24
N THR A 38 -2.16 -11.03 1.12
CA THR A 38 -2.44 -11.59 -0.21
C THR A 38 -1.48 -12.71 -0.60
N GLN A 39 -0.55 -13.09 0.28
CA GLN A 39 0.50 -14.08 0.02
C GLN A 39 1.43 -13.74 -1.17
N ASN A 40 1.54 -12.46 -1.55
CA ASN A 40 2.43 -11.95 -2.60
C ASN A 40 3.87 -11.71 -2.08
N VAL A 41 4.42 -12.68 -1.35
CA VAL A 41 5.71 -12.56 -0.65
C VAL A 41 6.91 -13.15 -1.41
N ALA A 42 6.69 -13.61 -2.65
CA ALA A 42 7.74 -14.18 -3.50
C ALA A 42 8.79 -13.13 -3.95
N GLN A 43 8.43 -11.86 -3.92
CA GLN A 43 9.31 -10.73 -4.23
C GLN A 43 9.50 -9.87 -2.97
N PRO A 44 10.71 -9.35 -2.71
CA PRO A 44 10.93 -8.40 -1.62
C PRO A 44 9.98 -7.21 -1.68
N ALA A 45 9.50 -6.73 -0.54
CA ALA A 45 8.56 -5.60 -0.48
C ALA A 45 9.10 -4.35 -1.21
N GLU A 46 10.42 -4.14 -1.22
CA GLU A 46 11.09 -3.05 -1.92
C GLU A 46 10.92 -3.08 -3.45
N ASN A 47 10.62 -4.25 -4.02
CA ASN A 47 10.33 -4.40 -5.45
C ASN A 47 8.91 -3.97 -5.82
N TRP A 48 8.09 -3.59 -4.84
CA TRP A 48 6.72 -3.15 -5.05
C TRP A 48 6.59 -1.65 -4.84
N GLU A 49 5.82 -1.05 -5.75
CA GLU A 49 5.51 0.37 -5.78
C GLU A 49 4.01 0.59 -5.58
N PHE A 50 3.68 1.61 -4.78
CA PHE A 50 2.31 2.04 -4.59
C PHE A 50 1.93 3.09 -5.62
N LYS A 51 0.71 2.97 -6.13
CA LYS A 51 0.07 3.94 -7.00
C LYS A 51 -1.29 4.35 -6.44
N ASP A 52 -1.67 5.59 -6.65
CA ASP A 52 -3.05 6.03 -6.43
C ASP A 52 -3.97 5.60 -7.59
N GLU A 53 -5.27 5.93 -7.50
CA GLU A 53 -6.25 5.63 -8.55
C GLU A 53 -5.96 6.34 -9.88
N ALA A 54 -5.20 7.44 -9.87
CA ALA A 54 -4.76 8.14 -11.06
C ALA A 54 -3.47 7.54 -11.66
N GLY A 55 -2.86 6.54 -11.01
CA GLY A 55 -1.63 5.88 -11.44
C GLY A 55 -0.35 6.59 -11.00
N ASN A 56 -0.43 7.62 -10.14
CA ASN A 56 0.75 8.33 -9.65
C ASN A 56 1.49 7.50 -8.61
N LEU A 57 2.81 7.45 -8.71
CA LEU A 57 3.66 6.79 -7.72
C LEU A 57 3.62 7.53 -6.38
N LEU A 58 3.45 6.78 -5.31
CA LEU A 58 3.42 7.30 -3.94
C LEU A 58 4.76 7.08 -3.24
N ASP A 59 5.19 8.09 -2.49
CA ASP A 59 6.39 8.01 -1.65
C ASP A 59 6.14 7.11 -0.43
N VAL A 60 6.73 5.93 -0.42
CA VAL A 60 6.47 4.93 0.62
C VAL A 60 7.04 5.30 1.99
N ASP A 61 7.97 6.23 2.07
CA ASP A 61 8.59 6.69 3.31
C ASP A 61 7.79 7.83 3.96
N LYS A 62 6.88 8.45 3.21
CA LYS A 62 5.95 9.46 3.70
C LYS A 62 4.87 8.85 4.61
N LYS A 63 4.46 9.60 5.64
CA LYS A 63 3.37 9.19 6.54
C LYS A 63 2.03 9.22 5.83
N LEU A 64 1.16 8.27 6.18
CA LEU A 64 -0.19 8.16 5.61
C LEU A 64 -1.02 9.44 5.78
N GLY A 65 -0.94 10.08 6.95
CA GLY A 65 -1.67 11.33 7.21
C GLY A 65 -1.24 12.50 6.32
N ASP A 66 0.01 12.51 5.85
CA ASP A 66 0.55 13.57 5.02
C ASP A 66 0.08 13.48 3.54
N PHE A 67 -0.53 12.35 3.16
CA PHE A 67 -1.20 12.20 1.86
C PHE A 67 -2.58 12.84 1.83
N GLY A 68 -3.20 13.08 3.00
CA GLY A 68 -4.57 13.58 3.07
C GLY A 68 -5.60 12.60 2.51
N PHE A 69 -5.35 11.29 2.62
CA PHE A 69 -6.28 10.28 2.16
C PHE A 69 -7.66 10.42 2.86
N PRO A 70 -8.76 10.23 2.13
CA PRO A 70 -10.08 10.09 2.75
C PRO A 70 -10.12 8.84 3.66
N ASN A 71 -11.15 8.75 4.51
CA ASN A 71 -11.32 7.62 5.45
C ASN A 71 -11.32 6.24 4.78
N THR A 72 -11.65 6.19 3.50
CA THR A 72 -11.59 5.00 2.65
C THR A 72 -10.88 5.38 1.36
N VAL A 73 -9.75 4.75 1.07
CA VAL A 73 -8.96 4.99 -0.15
C VAL A 73 -8.54 3.66 -0.78
N THR A 74 -8.53 3.61 -2.11
CA THR A 74 -7.99 2.48 -2.86
C THR A 74 -6.60 2.82 -3.38
N LEU A 75 -5.62 1.99 -3.05
CA LEU A 75 -4.25 2.08 -3.54
C LEU A 75 -3.93 0.82 -4.34
N PHE A 76 -3.11 0.97 -5.37
CA PHE A 76 -2.66 -0.13 -6.20
C PHE A 76 -1.23 -0.47 -5.87
N LEU A 77 -0.93 -1.75 -5.68
CA LEU A 77 0.41 -2.24 -5.44
C LEU A 77 0.82 -3.12 -6.62
N SER A 78 1.86 -2.69 -7.32
CA SER A 78 2.41 -3.38 -8.49
C SER A 78 3.91 -3.58 -8.35
N LEU A 79 4.45 -4.61 -8.99
CA LEU A 79 5.91 -4.76 -9.11
C LEU A 79 6.49 -3.64 -9.96
N LYS A 80 7.68 -3.18 -9.57
CA LYS A 80 8.48 -2.25 -10.37
C LYS A 80 8.78 -2.85 -11.74
N ALA A 81 8.83 -1.98 -12.74
CA ALA A 81 9.24 -2.34 -14.09
C ALA A 81 10.63 -3.02 -14.05
N GLY A 82 10.77 -4.16 -14.73
CA GLY A 82 11.99 -4.97 -14.74
C GLY A 82 12.08 -6.06 -13.67
N VAL A 83 11.21 -6.06 -12.64
CA VAL A 83 11.09 -7.20 -11.69
C VAL A 83 10.05 -8.21 -12.16
N ALA A 84 8.94 -7.73 -12.74
CA ALA A 84 7.91 -8.57 -13.32
C ALA A 84 8.41 -9.16 -14.65
N GLY A 85 9.06 -10.33 -14.62
CA GLY A 85 9.44 -11.06 -15.83
C GLY A 85 10.77 -11.80 -15.83
N ALA A 86 11.44 -11.95 -14.67
CA ALA A 86 12.60 -12.83 -14.53
C ALA A 86 12.18 -14.28 -14.25
#